data_AF-A0AAP1EVY2-F1
#
_entry.id   AF-A0AAP1EVY2-F1
#
_cell.length_a   1.000
_cell.length_b   1.000
_cell.length_c   1.000
_cell.angle_alpha   90.00
_cell.angle_beta   90.00
_cell.angle_gamma   90.00
#
_symmetry.space_group_name_H-M   'P 1'
#
loop_
_entity.id
_entity.type
_entity.pdbx_description
1 polymer ?
#
loop_
_entity_poly.entity_id
_entity_poly.type
_entity_poly.pdbx_seq_one_letter_code
_entity_poly.pdbx_strand_id
1 'polypeptide(L)'
;VWGPQTATVVGKAGEVVDTDELGRILVQMHWPLAQEHAKGGAGYDERSSTRVRYASPSASEGFGHQFIPRVGDEVLIEFLHGDIDRPIAVAVIHNGRRPTAAFSGARGLPGNRTLSGILTREHNGSGANELLFDDTTGQPRARLASTHQASELNLGYLTHARKDGEATARGEGAELRTDGAAALRAAQGMLLTTQAQVAAKGEHLERDALLQLLAQTQELVKTLAEAAQAQRAVPADTAAQQAQRDGLAQWGSGSNIKPNGTGGGQPLLAIYGEAGIAAATSKSMLLSAADHVDTAADRLQQVARKQWVTHAGEQASVFSQGTAGQANAIELIAARGTVEVAAHDGDLHQSAMQAVRIEAGSQVLLTCADGPVKIIGGGGCLFQMEGGNIDLHCPGRFTVKATQKSYEGGAHASVAMNTWSSSPFNDHFQVHHDDGEAARNWPYELTRADGAKTRGVTGGDGIIQLQQGQTLENVAVRLLPRPVN
;
A
#
# COMPACT_ATOMS: atom_id res chain seq x y z
N VAL A 1 -56.98 -35.85 5.50
CA VAL A 1 -57.01 -34.46 6.04
C VAL A 1 -57.51 -33.52 4.94
N TRP A 2 -58.41 -32.57 5.23
CA TRP A 2 -59.10 -31.75 4.20
C TRP A 2 -58.30 -30.54 3.69
N GLY A 3 -57.22 -30.15 4.36
CA GLY A 3 -56.38 -29.03 3.96
C GLY A 3 -55.09 -28.95 4.78
N PRO A 4 -54.20 -27.98 4.48
CA PRO A 4 -52.95 -27.80 5.21
C PRO A 4 -53.18 -27.55 6.70
N GLN A 5 -52.24 -27.99 7.52
CA GLN A 5 -52.22 -27.76 8.98
C GLN A 5 -50.93 -27.05 9.37
N THR A 6 -50.89 -26.44 10.55
CA THR A 6 -49.64 -25.94 11.12
C THR A 6 -49.03 -26.93 12.09
N ALA A 7 -47.71 -26.90 12.21
CA ALA A 7 -46.94 -27.72 13.13
C ALA A 7 -45.74 -26.94 13.67
N THR A 8 -45.26 -27.33 14.85
CA THR A 8 -44.03 -26.78 15.43
C THR A 8 -42.85 -27.64 15.04
N VAL A 9 -41.76 -27.06 14.55
CA VAL A 9 -40.51 -27.79 14.35
C VAL A 9 -39.95 -28.21 15.71
N VAL A 10 -39.58 -29.47 15.86
CA VAL A 10 -39.02 -30.05 17.09
C VAL A 10 -37.66 -30.67 16.80
N GLY A 11 -36.95 -31.10 17.84
CA GLY A 11 -35.63 -31.70 17.69
C GLY A 11 -35.08 -32.14 19.03
N LYS A 12 -33.86 -32.68 19.02
CA LYS A 12 -33.16 -33.08 20.24
C LYS A 12 -33.00 -31.92 21.21
N ALA A 13 -33.04 -32.22 22.50
CA ALA A 13 -32.84 -31.23 23.55
C ALA A 13 -31.52 -30.47 23.36
N GLY A 14 -31.58 -29.13 23.34
CA GLY A 14 -30.44 -28.25 23.17
C GLY A 14 -30.08 -27.90 21.72
N GLU A 15 -30.68 -28.57 20.73
CA GLU A 15 -30.43 -28.26 19.32
C GLU A 15 -31.26 -27.07 18.83
N VAL A 16 -30.60 -26.14 18.11
CA VAL A 16 -31.29 -25.03 17.42
C VAL A 16 -31.76 -25.45 16.03
N VAL A 17 -31.10 -26.42 15.40
CA VAL A 17 -31.43 -26.97 14.08
C VAL A 17 -31.22 -28.47 14.12
N ASP A 18 -32.28 -29.26 13.93
CA ASP A 18 -32.21 -30.73 13.88
C ASP A 18 -32.65 -31.22 12.49
N THR A 19 -31.68 -31.58 11.65
CA THR A 19 -31.89 -32.04 10.26
C THR A 19 -31.06 -33.29 9.96
N ASP A 20 -31.45 -34.06 8.95
CA ASP A 20 -30.63 -35.13 8.37
C ASP A 20 -29.96 -34.69 7.05
N GLU A 21 -29.23 -35.61 6.43
CA GLU A 21 -28.51 -35.42 5.14
C GLU A 21 -29.42 -34.99 3.99
N LEU A 22 -30.73 -35.26 4.08
CA LEU A 22 -31.71 -34.89 3.06
C LEU A 22 -32.39 -33.54 3.35
N GLY A 23 -31.97 -32.83 4.40
CA GLY A 23 -32.59 -31.56 4.80
C GLY A 23 -33.98 -31.71 5.43
N ARG A 24 -34.32 -32.90 5.94
CA ARG A 24 -35.64 -33.16 6.55
C ARG A 24 -35.68 -32.75 8.01
N ILE A 25 -36.80 -32.16 8.43
CA ILE A 25 -37.04 -31.65 9.78
C ILE A 25 -37.97 -32.58 10.58
N LEU A 26 -37.88 -32.52 11.91
CA LEU A 26 -38.87 -33.12 12.80
C LEU A 26 -39.93 -32.07 13.13
N VAL A 27 -41.20 -32.48 13.20
CA VAL A 27 -42.33 -31.58 13.50
C VAL A 27 -43.27 -32.20 14.51
N GLN A 28 -43.94 -31.40 15.33
CA GLN A 28 -45.07 -31.83 16.14
C GLN A 28 -46.34 -31.11 15.66
N MET A 29 -47.31 -31.90 15.20
CA MET A 29 -48.66 -31.41 14.92
C MET A 29 -49.35 -30.95 16.21
N HIS A 30 -50.37 -30.10 16.12
CA HIS A 30 -51.03 -29.54 17.31
C HIS A 30 -52.17 -30.39 17.88
N TRP A 31 -52.63 -31.41 17.16
CA TRP A 31 -53.73 -32.28 17.56
C TRP A 31 -53.35 -33.52 18.41
N PRO A 32 -52.14 -34.12 18.34
CA PRO A 32 -51.77 -35.22 19.23
C PRO A 32 -51.73 -34.75 20.69
N LEU A 33 -52.47 -35.44 21.55
CA LEU A 33 -52.51 -35.14 22.99
C LEU A 33 -51.49 -36.00 23.73
N ALA A 34 -50.64 -35.39 24.55
CA ALA A 34 -49.60 -36.09 25.32
C ALA A 34 -50.16 -37.25 26.18
N GLN A 35 -51.36 -37.09 26.73
CA GLN A 35 -52.04 -38.12 27.53
C GLN A 35 -52.41 -39.39 26.72
N GLU A 36 -52.63 -39.26 25.42
CA GLU A 36 -52.97 -40.36 24.50
C GLU A 36 -51.71 -41.02 23.91
N HIS A 37 -50.56 -40.35 24.07
CA HIS A 37 -49.27 -40.69 23.46
C HIS A 37 -48.18 -40.87 24.52
N ALA A 38 -48.49 -41.59 25.61
CA ALA A 38 -47.60 -41.78 26.77
C ALA A 38 -46.24 -42.43 26.45
N LYS A 39 -46.11 -43.10 25.30
CA LYS A 39 -44.87 -43.75 24.83
C LYS A 39 -44.07 -42.90 23.84
N GLY A 40 -44.56 -41.71 23.46
CA GLY A 40 -43.96 -40.84 22.45
C GLY A 40 -44.96 -40.41 21.37
N GLY A 41 -44.63 -39.36 20.60
CA GLY A 41 -45.48 -38.82 19.52
C GLY A 41 -46.19 -37.49 19.85
N ALA A 42 -45.99 -36.92 21.04
CA ALA A 42 -46.61 -35.66 21.44
C ALA A 42 -45.81 -34.88 22.52
N GLY A 43 -44.50 -35.12 22.64
CA GLY A 43 -43.65 -34.62 23.73
C GLY A 43 -42.91 -33.30 23.48
N TYR A 44 -43.03 -32.74 22.27
CA TYR A 44 -42.27 -31.60 21.74
C TYR A 44 -40.75 -31.85 21.76
N ASP A 45 -40.36 -33.05 21.37
CA ASP A 45 -39.00 -33.60 21.40
C ASP A 45 -38.65 -34.35 20.10
N GLU A 46 -37.47 -34.97 20.03
CA GLU A 46 -37.02 -35.74 18.87
C GLU A 46 -37.85 -37.01 18.57
N ARG A 47 -38.77 -37.37 19.46
CA ARG A 47 -39.64 -38.56 19.36
C ARG A 47 -41.08 -38.21 19.00
N SER A 48 -41.33 -36.95 18.67
CA SER A 48 -42.69 -36.44 18.47
C SER A 48 -43.26 -36.71 17.08
N SER A 49 -42.43 -36.93 16.05
CA SER A 49 -42.88 -37.38 14.73
C SER A 49 -41.73 -37.99 13.92
N THR A 50 -42.03 -38.44 12.71
CA THR A 50 -41.04 -38.79 11.69
C THR A 50 -40.44 -37.55 11.02
N ARG A 51 -39.32 -37.72 10.32
CA ARG A 51 -38.70 -36.66 9.53
C ARG A 51 -39.52 -36.34 8.28
N VAL A 52 -39.84 -35.05 8.12
CA VAL A 52 -40.66 -34.51 7.04
C VAL A 52 -39.79 -33.72 6.08
N ARG A 53 -40.03 -33.88 4.77
CA ARG A 53 -39.35 -33.08 3.74
C ARG A 53 -39.82 -31.63 3.82
N TYR A 54 -38.91 -30.69 3.55
CA TYR A 54 -39.21 -29.27 3.46
C TYR A 54 -39.10 -28.82 2.00
N ALA A 55 -40.13 -28.12 1.50
CA ALA A 55 -40.15 -27.56 0.16
C ALA A 55 -39.32 -26.26 0.13
N SER A 56 -38.20 -26.30 -0.57
CA SER A 56 -37.40 -25.12 -0.87
C SER A 56 -37.95 -24.38 -2.11
N PRO A 57 -37.78 -23.05 -2.23
CA PRO A 57 -38.21 -22.30 -3.43
C PRO A 57 -37.57 -22.79 -4.75
N SER A 58 -36.39 -23.42 -4.68
CA SER A 58 -35.73 -24.08 -5.80
C SER A 58 -34.84 -25.21 -5.27
N ALA A 59 -34.76 -26.31 -6.02
CA ALA A 59 -33.93 -27.47 -5.71
C ALA A 59 -33.53 -28.19 -7.01
N SER A 60 -32.26 -28.58 -7.10
CA SER A 60 -31.66 -29.33 -8.21
C SER A 60 -30.54 -30.23 -7.67
N GLU A 61 -29.79 -30.91 -8.54
CA GLU A 61 -28.65 -31.79 -8.22
C GLU A 61 -27.49 -31.00 -7.58
N GLY A 62 -27.62 -30.67 -6.28
CA GLY A 62 -26.62 -29.92 -5.51
C GLY A 62 -26.76 -28.38 -5.56
N PHE A 63 -27.78 -27.85 -6.23
CA PHE A 63 -28.02 -26.41 -6.38
C PHE A 63 -29.43 -26.02 -5.91
N GLY A 64 -29.61 -24.80 -5.40
CA GLY A 64 -30.92 -24.27 -5.01
C GLY A 64 -30.90 -23.52 -3.68
N HIS A 65 -32.05 -23.46 -3.00
CA HIS A 65 -32.18 -22.82 -1.70
C HIS A 65 -32.12 -23.83 -0.56
N GLN A 66 -31.42 -23.46 0.52
CA GLN A 66 -31.37 -24.23 1.75
C GLN A 66 -31.52 -23.30 2.97
N PHE A 67 -32.75 -23.20 3.46
CA PHE A 67 -33.09 -22.49 4.70
C PHE A 67 -33.82 -23.47 5.63
N ILE A 68 -33.05 -24.28 6.36
CA ILE A 68 -33.62 -25.30 7.24
C ILE A 68 -34.40 -24.62 8.38
N PRO A 69 -35.70 -24.93 8.55
CA PRO A 69 -36.48 -24.43 9.68
C PRO A 69 -35.85 -24.82 11.03
N ARG A 70 -35.85 -23.90 11.99
CA ARG A 70 -35.22 -24.10 13.29
C ARG A 70 -36.21 -24.69 14.29
N VAL A 71 -35.71 -25.33 15.34
CA VAL A 71 -36.54 -25.83 16.44
C VAL A 71 -37.38 -24.69 17.03
N GLY A 72 -38.69 -24.90 17.10
CA GLY A 72 -39.69 -23.95 17.54
C GLY A 72 -40.22 -22.99 16.45
N ASP A 73 -39.77 -23.10 15.20
CA ASP A 73 -40.42 -22.41 14.08
C ASP A 73 -41.77 -23.07 13.79
N GLU A 74 -42.72 -22.30 13.25
CA GLU A 74 -44.02 -22.81 12.81
C GLU A 74 -43.97 -23.06 11.30
N VAL A 75 -44.37 -24.25 10.88
CA VAL A 75 -44.39 -24.67 9.48
C VAL A 75 -45.79 -25.02 9.04
N LEU A 76 -46.08 -24.78 7.77
CA LEU A 76 -47.28 -25.27 7.10
C LEU A 76 -47.02 -26.67 6.56
N ILE A 77 -47.82 -27.64 7.00
CA ILE A 77 -47.77 -29.04 6.59
C ILE A 77 -48.90 -29.33 5.61
N GLU A 78 -48.54 -29.82 4.44
CA GLU A 78 -49.46 -30.41 3.48
C GLU A 78 -49.33 -31.94 3.49
N PHE A 79 -50.42 -32.63 3.16
CA PHE A 79 -50.50 -34.08 3.15
C PHE A 79 -50.68 -34.56 1.72
N LEU A 80 -49.66 -35.23 1.17
CA LEU A 80 -49.68 -35.66 -0.24
C LEU A 80 -50.86 -36.61 -0.48
N HIS A 81 -51.75 -36.26 -1.40
CA HIS A 81 -53.01 -36.98 -1.67
C HIS A 81 -53.97 -37.06 -0.46
N GLY A 82 -53.85 -36.14 0.50
CA GLY A 82 -54.68 -36.11 1.71
C GLY A 82 -54.34 -37.17 2.77
N ASP A 83 -53.26 -37.93 2.55
CA ASP A 83 -52.76 -39.01 3.41
C ASP A 83 -51.94 -38.44 4.58
N ILE A 84 -52.39 -38.69 5.81
CA ILE A 84 -51.76 -38.17 7.03
C ILE A 84 -50.35 -38.72 7.24
N ASP A 85 -50.04 -39.88 6.68
CA ASP A 85 -48.75 -40.54 6.79
C ASP A 85 -47.73 -40.03 5.75
N ARG A 86 -48.14 -39.07 4.89
CA ARG A 86 -47.27 -38.45 3.87
C ARG A 86 -47.21 -36.91 4.01
N PRO A 87 -46.79 -36.40 5.18
CA PRO A 87 -46.63 -34.97 5.37
C PRO A 87 -45.44 -34.43 4.54
N ILE A 88 -45.57 -33.18 4.11
CA ILE A 88 -44.50 -32.34 3.57
C ILE A 88 -44.65 -30.93 4.14
N ALA A 89 -43.56 -30.34 4.63
CA ALA A 89 -43.55 -28.95 5.06
C ALA A 89 -43.39 -28.06 3.82
N VAL A 90 -44.35 -27.17 3.55
CA VAL A 90 -44.39 -26.36 2.32
C VAL A 90 -44.05 -24.90 2.52
N ALA A 91 -44.06 -24.42 3.77
CA ALA A 91 -43.68 -23.06 4.13
C ALA A 91 -43.30 -22.96 5.62
N VAL A 92 -42.54 -21.91 5.95
CA VAL A 92 -42.36 -21.42 7.33
C VAL A 92 -43.20 -20.15 7.48
N ILE A 93 -43.94 -20.03 8.57
CA ILE A 93 -44.83 -18.89 8.81
C ILE A 93 -44.45 -18.15 10.09
N HIS A 94 -44.59 -16.82 10.04
CA HIS A 94 -44.42 -15.97 11.22
C HIS A 94 -45.68 -16.00 12.09
N ASN A 95 -45.49 -15.87 13.40
CA ASN A 95 -46.56 -15.84 14.39
C ASN A 95 -46.19 -14.90 15.56
N GLY A 96 -47.04 -14.82 16.59
CA GLY A 96 -46.79 -13.95 17.76
C GLY A 96 -45.55 -14.28 18.58
N ARG A 97 -45.04 -15.52 18.51
CA ARG A 97 -43.79 -15.98 19.16
C ARG A 97 -42.57 -15.93 18.24
N ARG A 98 -42.80 -15.97 16.92
CA ARG A 98 -41.81 -15.95 15.84
C ARG A 98 -42.16 -14.81 14.86
N PRO A 99 -41.93 -13.54 15.26
CA PRO A 99 -42.33 -12.39 14.47
C PRO A 99 -41.51 -12.29 13.18
N THR A 100 -41.96 -11.42 12.27
CA THR A 100 -41.27 -11.07 11.03
C THR A 100 -39.85 -10.57 11.28
N ALA A 101 -39.01 -10.63 10.24
CA ALA A 101 -37.64 -10.12 10.28
C ALA A 101 -37.56 -8.68 10.84
N ALA A 102 -36.61 -8.45 11.75
CA ALA A 102 -36.32 -7.15 12.34
C ALA A 102 -35.08 -6.57 11.66
N PHE A 103 -35.24 -6.06 10.43
CA PHE A 103 -34.13 -5.56 9.64
C PHE A 103 -33.39 -4.44 10.36
N SER A 104 -32.06 -4.46 10.28
CA SER A 104 -31.16 -3.55 11.01
C SER A 104 -31.41 -3.50 12.52
N GLY A 105 -31.91 -4.61 13.09
CA GLY A 105 -32.25 -4.73 14.51
C GLY A 105 -33.52 -3.99 14.94
N ALA A 106 -34.26 -3.38 14.00
CA ALA A 106 -35.47 -2.63 14.29
C ALA A 106 -36.71 -3.41 13.85
N ARG A 107 -37.61 -3.70 14.81
CA ARG A 107 -39.00 -4.08 14.49
C ARG A 107 -39.77 -2.82 14.10
N GLY A 108 -40.78 -2.96 13.26
CA GLY A 108 -41.57 -1.79 12.89
C GLY A 108 -42.66 -2.00 11.84
N LEU A 109 -43.11 -3.23 11.56
CA LEU A 109 -44.31 -3.37 10.73
C LEU A 109 -45.55 -2.88 11.51
N PRO A 110 -46.47 -2.12 10.88
CA PRO A 110 -46.53 -1.81 9.44
C PRO A 110 -45.74 -0.56 8.99
N GLY A 111 -45.12 0.22 9.88
CA GLY A 111 -44.35 1.42 9.51
C GLY A 111 -43.18 1.15 8.56
N ASN A 112 -42.40 0.09 8.80
CA ASN A 112 -41.27 -0.36 7.97
C ASN A 112 -41.71 -1.23 6.78
N ARG A 113 -42.92 -1.04 6.25
CA ARG A 113 -43.49 -1.84 5.14
C ARG A 113 -42.73 -1.77 3.82
N THR A 114 -41.86 -0.78 3.66
CA THR A 114 -41.01 -0.58 2.48
C THR A 114 -39.68 -1.34 2.59
N LEU A 115 -39.43 -2.04 3.70
CA LEU A 115 -38.25 -2.88 3.88
C LEU A 115 -38.55 -4.31 3.44
N SER A 116 -37.64 -4.90 2.66
CA SER A 116 -37.70 -6.30 2.24
C SER A 116 -36.30 -6.93 2.23
N GLY A 117 -36.20 -8.25 2.33
CA GLY A 117 -34.89 -8.89 2.37
C GLY A 117 -34.82 -10.23 3.07
N ILE A 118 -33.59 -10.66 3.36
CA ILE A 118 -33.26 -11.91 4.04
C ILE A 118 -32.46 -11.57 5.30
N LEU A 119 -32.96 -11.97 6.46
CA LEU A 119 -32.26 -11.86 7.74
C LEU A 119 -32.03 -13.25 8.31
N THR A 120 -30.76 -13.63 8.41
CA THR A 120 -30.32 -14.90 8.99
C THR A 120 -29.73 -14.66 10.37
N ARG A 121 -29.83 -15.66 11.25
CA ARG A 121 -29.25 -15.62 12.60
C ARG A 121 -28.09 -16.61 12.69
N GLU A 122 -27.10 -16.31 13.50
CA GLU A 122 -26.03 -17.22 13.86
C GLU A 122 -26.58 -18.54 14.46
N HIS A 123 -25.85 -19.64 14.28
CA HIS A 123 -26.16 -20.91 14.94
C HIS A 123 -25.60 -20.87 16.36
N ASN A 124 -26.44 -21.13 17.37
CA ASN A 124 -26.07 -21.06 18.79
C ASN A 124 -25.46 -19.73 19.27
N GLY A 125 -25.74 -18.62 18.56
CA GLY A 125 -25.23 -17.29 18.89
C GLY A 125 -26.25 -16.18 18.68
N SER A 126 -25.79 -14.94 18.78
CA SER A 126 -26.62 -13.72 18.67
C SER A 126 -26.34 -12.90 17.40
N GLY A 127 -25.33 -13.30 16.60
CA GLY A 127 -25.01 -12.64 15.35
C GLY A 127 -26.08 -12.83 14.27
N ALA A 128 -25.95 -12.07 13.19
CA ALA A 128 -26.84 -12.11 12.05
C ALA A 128 -26.14 -11.72 10.74
N ASN A 129 -26.65 -12.23 9.62
CA ASN A 129 -26.35 -11.70 8.29
C ASN A 129 -27.63 -11.22 7.63
N GLU A 130 -27.55 -10.10 6.94
CA GLU A 130 -28.70 -9.39 6.38
C GLU A 130 -28.42 -9.01 4.92
N LEU A 131 -29.37 -9.34 4.03
CA LEU A 131 -29.58 -8.66 2.76
C LEU A 131 -30.87 -7.85 2.90
N LEU A 132 -30.80 -6.53 2.74
CA LEU A 132 -31.91 -5.61 2.93
C LEU A 132 -32.05 -4.70 1.70
N PHE A 133 -33.28 -4.56 1.23
CA PHE A 133 -33.74 -3.57 0.26
C PHE A 133 -34.72 -2.62 0.94
N ASP A 134 -34.57 -1.33 0.65
CA ASP A 134 -35.39 -0.27 1.21
C ASP A 134 -36.01 0.53 0.07
N ASP A 135 -37.29 0.29 -0.19
CA ASP A 135 -38.04 0.89 -1.30
C ASP A 135 -38.78 2.16 -0.88
N THR A 136 -38.31 2.82 0.19
CA THR A 136 -38.88 4.09 0.64
C THR A 136 -38.74 5.14 -0.46
N THR A 137 -39.83 5.83 -0.79
CA THR A 137 -39.89 6.77 -1.91
C THR A 137 -38.79 7.83 -1.82
N GLY A 138 -37.98 7.95 -2.88
CA GLY A 138 -36.86 8.90 -2.95
C GLY A 138 -35.63 8.50 -2.11
N GLN A 139 -35.66 7.34 -1.44
CA GLN A 139 -34.59 6.85 -0.57
C GLN A 139 -34.22 5.38 -0.88
N PRO A 140 -34.13 4.95 -2.16
CA PRO A 140 -33.79 3.57 -2.47
C PRO A 140 -32.39 3.22 -1.96
N ARG A 141 -32.27 2.09 -1.26
CA ARG A 141 -30.97 1.54 -0.89
C ARG A 141 -30.97 0.02 -0.85
N ALA A 142 -29.78 -0.55 -0.96
CA ALA A 142 -29.50 -1.95 -0.70
C ALA A 142 -28.37 -2.09 0.32
N ARG A 143 -28.44 -3.11 1.18
CA ARG A 143 -27.45 -3.40 2.21
C ARG A 143 -27.19 -4.91 2.27
N LEU A 144 -25.90 -5.28 2.26
CA LEU A 144 -25.43 -6.61 2.65
C LEU A 144 -24.57 -6.45 3.90
N ALA A 145 -24.96 -7.07 5.00
CA ALA A 145 -24.33 -6.84 6.30
C ALA A 145 -24.13 -8.14 7.09
N SER A 146 -23.05 -8.17 7.87
CA SER A 146 -22.82 -9.14 8.94
C SER A 146 -22.60 -8.40 10.25
N THR A 147 -23.17 -8.90 11.34
CA THR A 147 -22.87 -8.35 12.68
C THR A 147 -21.42 -8.62 13.09
N HIS A 148 -20.74 -9.59 12.46
CA HIS A 148 -19.34 -9.88 12.75
C HIS A 148 -18.45 -8.73 12.28
N GLN A 149 -17.77 -8.09 13.24
CA GLN A 149 -17.01 -6.84 13.03
C GLN A 149 -17.83 -5.76 12.32
N ALA A 150 -19.16 -5.85 12.45
CA ALA A 150 -20.15 -4.99 11.80
C ALA A 150 -19.78 -4.66 10.34
N SER A 151 -19.48 -5.69 9.54
CA SER A 151 -18.98 -5.59 8.17
C SER A 151 -20.13 -5.44 7.17
N GLU A 152 -20.07 -4.43 6.29
CA GLU A 152 -21.21 -4.03 5.46
C GLU A 152 -20.81 -3.50 4.09
N LEU A 153 -21.62 -3.84 3.07
CA LEU A 153 -21.71 -3.14 1.80
C LEU A 153 -23.07 -2.41 1.75
N ASN A 154 -23.04 -1.09 1.67
CA ASN A 154 -24.22 -0.23 1.60
C ASN A 154 -24.24 0.54 0.28
N LEU A 155 -25.38 0.56 -0.42
CA LEU A 155 -25.56 1.18 -1.74
C LEU A 155 -26.80 2.07 -1.76
N GLY A 156 -26.71 3.26 -2.36
CA GLY A 156 -27.84 4.19 -2.56
C GLY A 156 -27.96 5.24 -1.46
N TYR A 157 -29.18 5.46 -0.95
CA TYR A 157 -29.48 6.44 0.10
C TYR A 157 -29.16 5.87 1.49
N LEU A 158 -28.00 6.18 2.05
CA LEU A 158 -27.49 5.57 3.27
C LEU A 158 -28.17 6.18 4.49
N THR A 159 -28.84 5.37 5.31
CA THR A 159 -29.50 5.82 6.54
C THR A 159 -29.15 4.93 7.73
N HIS A 160 -29.42 5.42 8.94
CA HIS A 160 -29.51 4.56 10.12
C HIS A 160 -30.73 3.62 10.03
N ALA A 161 -30.91 2.72 11.01
CA ALA A 161 -32.04 1.80 11.03
C ALA A 161 -33.38 2.57 11.03
N ARG A 162 -34.32 2.17 10.17
CA ARG A 162 -35.67 2.76 10.15
C ARG A 162 -36.48 2.36 11.38
N LYS A 163 -37.17 3.34 11.94
CA LYS A 163 -38.15 3.16 13.02
C LYS A 163 -39.47 3.74 12.54
N ASP A 164 -40.47 2.88 12.39
CA ASP A 164 -41.81 3.23 11.90
C ASP A 164 -41.82 4.03 10.58
N GLY A 165 -40.94 3.64 9.65
CA GLY A 165 -40.80 4.26 8.32
C GLY A 165 -39.76 5.39 8.26
N GLU A 166 -39.38 5.96 9.41
CA GLU A 166 -38.47 7.11 9.49
C GLU A 166 -37.02 6.69 9.75
N ALA A 167 -36.05 7.37 9.15
CA ALA A 167 -34.63 7.21 9.47
C ALA A 167 -33.83 8.50 9.26
N THR A 168 -32.76 8.64 10.05
CA THR A 168 -31.76 9.69 9.85
C THR A 168 -30.79 9.30 8.74
N ALA A 169 -30.58 10.21 7.78
CA ALA A 169 -29.59 10.05 6.71
C ALA A 169 -28.14 10.04 7.25
N ARG A 170 -27.27 9.31 6.56
CA ARG A 170 -25.84 9.13 6.90
C ARG A 170 -24.92 9.42 5.71
N GLY A 171 -25.46 9.42 4.49
CA GLY A 171 -24.71 9.72 3.27
C GLY A 171 -25.42 9.15 2.03
N GLU A 172 -24.78 9.28 0.88
CA GLU A 172 -25.27 8.77 -0.41
C GLU A 172 -24.11 8.14 -1.18
N GLY A 173 -24.41 7.13 -2.01
CA GLY A 173 -23.43 6.48 -2.88
C GLY A 173 -23.16 5.03 -2.46
N ALA A 174 -21.90 4.66 -2.34
CA ALA A 174 -21.49 3.32 -1.96
C ALA A 174 -20.55 3.38 -0.75
N GLU A 175 -20.75 2.48 0.20
CA GLU A 175 -19.87 2.31 1.35
C GLU A 175 -19.54 0.83 1.54
N LEU A 176 -18.25 0.53 1.61
CA LEU A 176 -17.74 -0.70 2.20
C LEU A 176 -17.13 -0.35 3.57
N ARG A 177 -17.67 -0.91 4.65
CA ARG A 177 -17.14 -0.69 6.01
C ARG A 177 -16.96 -1.99 6.77
N THR A 178 -16.02 -1.98 7.71
CA THR A 178 -15.81 -3.05 8.69
C THR A 178 -15.00 -2.49 9.85
N ASP A 179 -15.21 -3.03 11.05
CA ASP A 179 -14.34 -2.79 12.21
C ASP A 179 -13.13 -3.76 12.19
N GLY A 180 -13.09 -4.68 11.22
CA GLY A 180 -12.04 -5.66 11.00
C GLY A 180 -11.04 -5.27 9.91
N ALA A 181 -10.28 -6.26 9.44
CA ALA A 181 -9.38 -6.09 8.31
C ALA A 181 -10.15 -6.09 6.99
N ALA A 182 -9.79 -5.19 6.08
CA ALA A 182 -10.32 -5.14 4.72
C ALA A 182 -9.20 -5.34 3.70
N ALA A 183 -9.49 -6.08 2.63
CA ALA A 183 -8.58 -6.25 1.50
C ALA A 183 -9.34 -6.06 0.19
N LEU A 184 -8.84 -5.17 -0.65
CA LEU A 184 -9.21 -5.09 -2.07
C LEU A 184 -8.06 -5.73 -2.86
N ARG A 185 -8.35 -6.78 -3.62
CA ARG A 185 -7.34 -7.53 -4.39
C ARG A 185 -7.81 -7.74 -5.81
N ALA A 186 -7.01 -7.29 -6.77
CA ALA A 186 -7.29 -7.47 -8.18
C ALA A 186 -6.01 -7.89 -8.91
N ALA A 187 -5.97 -9.15 -9.36
CA ALA A 187 -4.81 -9.74 -10.03
C ALA A 187 -4.57 -9.17 -11.44
N GLN A 188 -5.60 -8.56 -12.02
CA GLN A 188 -5.54 -7.90 -13.31
C GLN A 188 -5.62 -6.37 -13.15
N GLY A 189 -5.04 -5.84 -12.06
CA GLY A 189 -4.94 -4.41 -11.75
C GLY A 189 -6.16 -3.82 -11.02
N MET A 190 -6.01 -2.59 -10.50
CA MET A 190 -7.05 -1.84 -9.76
C MET A 190 -7.05 -0.34 -10.12
N LEU A 191 -8.21 0.21 -10.48
CA LEU A 191 -8.41 1.64 -10.74
C LEU A 191 -9.19 2.26 -9.58
N LEU A 192 -8.58 3.24 -8.91
CA LEU A 192 -9.23 4.07 -7.88
C LEU A 192 -9.37 5.49 -8.44
N THR A 193 -10.57 5.87 -8.83
CA THR A 193 -10.81 7.11 -9.57
C THR A 193 -12.01 7.89 -9.06
N THR A 194 -11.92 9.22 -9.17
CA THR A 194 -13.07 10.14 -9.02
C THR A 194 -13.55 10.71 -10.36
N GLN A 195 -12.97 10.24 -11.48
CA GLN A 195 -13.44 10.58 -12.83
C GLN A 195 -14.90 10.16 -12.98
N ALA A 196 -15.75 11.10 -13.39
CA ALA A 196 -17.18 10.86 -13.48
C ALA A 196 -17.52 9.89 -14.62
N GLN A 197 -18.32 8.86 -14.30
CA GLN A 197 -18.89 7.94 -15.29
C GLN A 197 -20.40 7.80 -15.05
N VAL A 198 -21.14 8.84 -15.42
CA VAL A 198 -22.59 8.94 -15.12
C VAL A 198 -23.35 7.79 -15.76
N ALA A 199 -24.15 7.10 -14.95
CA ALA A 199 -24.96 5.93 -15.33
C ALA A 199 -24.12 4.78 -15.93
N ALA A 200 -22.84 4.67 -15.57
CA ALA A 200 -21.93 3.60 -16.03
C ALA A 200 -21.93 3.43 -17.56
N LYS A 201 -22.01 4.54 -18.32
CA LYS A 201 -22.11 4.51 -19.79
C LYS A 201 -20.80 4.16 -20.51
N GLY A 202 -19.66 4.27 -19.83
CA GLY A 202 -18.35 3.98 -20.39
C GLY A 202 -17.86 2.57 -20.04
N GLU A 203 -16.59 2.30 -20.33
CA GLU A 203 -15.97 1.03 -19.99
C GLU A 203 -15.64 0.95 -18.49
N HIS A 204 -15.67 -0.25 -17.90
CA HIS A 204 -15.41 -0.45 -16.46
C HIS A 204 -14.07 0.15 -15.98
N LEU A 205 -13.02 0.10 -16.81
CA LEU A 205 -11.69 0.64 -16.49
C LEU A 205 -11.35 1.91 -17.29
N GLU A 206 -12.34 2.64 -17.81
CA GLU A 206 -12.10 3.89 -18.55
C GLU A 206 -11.24 4.87 -17.75
N ARG A 207 -10.21 5.44 -18.41
CA ARG A 207 -9.12 6.18 -17.73
C ARG A 207 -8.41 7.18 -18.64
N ASP A 208 -9.12 7.72 -19.63
CA ASP A 208 -8.54 8.61 -20.63
C ASP A 208 -7.96 9.88 -20.00
N ALA A 209 -8.63 10.45 -19.00
CA ALA A 209 -8.15 11.62 -18.27
C ALA A 209 -6.81 11.33 -17.54
N LEU A 210 -6.69 10.16 -16.92
CA LEU A 210 -5.42 9.70 -16.33
C LEU A 210 -4.34 9.54 -17.40
N LEU A 211 -4.62 8.86 -18.51
CA LEU A 211 -3.64 8.64 -19.59
C LEU A 211 -3.15 9.95 -20.21
N GLN A 212 -4.04 10.94 -20.34
CA GLN A 212 -3.71 12.29 -20.79
C GLN A 212 -2.82 13.02 -19.79
N LEU A 213 -3.14 13.01 -18.49
CA LEU A 213 -2.31 13.62 -17.45
C LEU A 213 -0.91 12.99 -17.40
N LEU A 214 -0.83 11.66 -17.48
CA LEU A 214 0.45 10.96 -17.53
C LEU A 214 1.25 11.31 -18.81
N ALA A 215 0.57 11.54 -19.94
CA ALA A 215 1.23 11.99 -21.18
C ALA A 215 1.84 13.39 -21.02
N GLN A 216 1.08 14.32 -20.43
CA GLN A 216 1.51 15.71 -20.22
C GLN A 216 2.70 15.78 -19.25
N THR A 217 2.63 15.05 -18.13
CA THR A 217 3.73 15.03 -17.15
C THR A 217 4.98 14.33 -17.70
N GLN A 218 4.82 13.30 -18.53
CA GLN A 218 5.96 12.69 -19.23
C GLN A 218 6.62 13.67 -20.21
N GLU A 219 5.84 14.46 -20.94
CA GLU A 219 6.39 15.46 -21.86
C GLU A 219 7.16 16.57 -21.11
N LEU A 220 6.65 16.99 -19.94
CA LEU A 220 7.37 17.90 -19.05
C LEU A 220 8.74 17.33 -18.63
N VAL A 221 8.77 16.06 -18.19
CA VAL A 221 10.02 15.39 -17.79
C VAL A 221 11.00 15.30 -18.97
N LYS A 222 10.53 14.92 -20.16
CA LYS A 222 11.37 14.85 -21.37
C LYS A 222 11.97 16.20 -21.73
N THR A 223 11.16 17.25 -21.76
CA THR A 223 11.63 18.61 -22.11
C THR A 223 12.70 19.09 -21.14
N LEU A 224 12.52 18.86 -19.83
CA LEU A 224 13.52 19.22 -18.82
C LEU A 224 14.78 18.35 -18.92
N ALA A 225 14.64 17.06 -19.23
CA ALA A 225 15.77 16.15 -19.43
C ALA A 225 16.63 16.56 -20.62
N GLU A 226 16.03 16.95 -21.75
CA GLU A 226 16.74 17.48 -22.91
C GLU A 226 17.50 18.78 -22.59
N ALA A 227 16.86 19.69 -21.84
CA ALA A 227 17.50 20.93 -21.39
C ALA A 227 18.67 20.67 -20.43
N ALA A 228 18.52 19.71 -19.50
CA ALA A 228 19.56 19.29 -18.58
C ALA A 228 20.75 18.69 -19.34
N GLN A 229 20.49 17.78 -20.29
CA GLN A 229 21.51 17.13 -21.11
C GLN A 229 22.29 18.14 -21.95
N ALA A 230 21.62 19.14 -22.54
CA ALA A 230 22.27 20.22 -23.29
C ALA A 230 23.26 21.03 -22.43
N GLN A 231 23.02 21.11 -21.11
CA GLN A 231 23.90 21.76 -20.13
C GLN A 231 24.84 20.77 -19.40
N ARG A 232 24.97 19.54 -19.92
CA ARG A 232 25.80 18.45 -19.36
C ARG A 232 25.39 18.01 -17.95
N ALA A 233 24.16 18.29 -17.54
CA ALA A 233 23.54 17.66 -16.37
C ALA A 233 22.97 16.28 -16.73
N VAL A 234 22.64 15.50 -15.71
CA VAL A 234 22.07 14.15 -15.89
C VAL A 234 20.62 14.28 -16.40
N PRO A 235 20.25 13.69 -17.55
CA PRO A 235 18.87 13.66 -17.99
C PRO A 235 18.04 12.69 -17.14
N ALA A 236 16.74 12.95 -16.99
CA ALA A 236 15.82 12.00 -16.35
C ALA A 236 15.62 10.75 -17.24
N ASP A 237 15.57 9.57 -16.63
CA ASP A 237 15.11 8.34 -17.30
C ASP A 237 13.58 8.33 -17.34
N THR A 238 13.01 8.11 -18.53
CA THR A 238 11.55 8.07 -18.74
C THR A 238 11.03 6.69 -19.14
N ALA A 239 11.89 5.68 -19.20
CA ALA A 239 11.53 4.33 -19.64
C ALA A 239 10.50 3.69 -18.70
N ALA A 240 10.69 3.80 -17.39
CA ALA A 240 9.76 3.28 -16.39
C ALA A 240 8.38 3.95 -16.48
N GLN A 241 8.35 5.28 -16.59
CA GLN A 241 7.10 6.05 -16.76
C GLN A 241 6.36 5.66 -18.06
N GLN A 242 7.09 5.49 -19.16
CA GLN A 242 6.53 5.05 -20.45
C GLN A 242 5.91 3.65 -20.34
N ALA A 243 6.64 2.69 -19.75
CA ALA A 243 6.15 1.32 -19.58
C ALA A 243 4.88 1.24 -18.73
N GLN A 244 4.78 2.03 -17.65
CA GLN A 244 3.56 2.12 -16.85
C GLN A 244 2.39 2.68 -17.66
N ARG A 245 2.61 3.76 -18.43
CA ARG A 245 1.57 4.33 -19.30
C ARG A 245 1.10 3.35 -20.36
N ASP A 246 2.00 2.59 -20.98
CA ASP A 246 1.65 1.61 -22.00
C ASP A 246 0.85 0.44 -21.42
N GLY A 247 1.26 -0.07 -20.26
CA GLY A 247 0.51 -1.08 -19.51
C GLY A 247 -0.88 -0.60 -19.14
N LEU A 248 -0.99 0.64 -18.66
CA LEU A 248 -2.28 1.27 -18.44
C LEU A 248 -3.04 1.43 -19.75
N ALA A 249 -2.47 1.86 -20.87
CA ALA A 249 -3.23 2.01 -22.13
C ALA A 249 -3.84 0.69 -22.62
N GLN A 250 -3.15 -0.44 -22.42
CA GLN A 250 -3.58 -1.74 -22.92
C GLN A 250 -4.56 -2.49 -22.02
N TRP A 251 -4.84 -2.00 -20.82
CA TRP A 251 -5.49 -2.73 -19.73
C TRP A 251 -6.81 -3.44 -20.08
N GLY A 252 -7.64 -2.86 -20.95
CA GLY A 252 -8.90 -3.46 -21.40
C GLY A 252 -8.75 -4.65 -22.37
N SER A 253 -7.54 -4.89 -22.89
CA SER A 253 -7.26 -5.98 -23.83
C SER A 253 -7.36 -7.34 -23.13
N GLY A 254 -8.08 -8.29 -23.74
CA GLY A 254 -8.35 -9.62 -23.18
C GLY A 254 -9.59 -9.68 -22.27
N SER A 255 -10.28 -8.56 -22.04
CA SER A 255 -11.56 -8.52 -21.32
C SER A 255 -12.76 -8.67 -22.27
N ASN A 256 -13.98 -8.66 -21.73
CA ASN A 256 -15.22 -8.81 -22.51
C ASN A 256 -15.49 -7.66 -23.52
N ILE A 257 -14.86 -6.49 -23.35
CA ILE A 257 -14.91 -5.39 -24.31
C ILE A 257 -13.90 -5.54 -25.46
N LYS A 258 -12.82 -6.30 -25.25
CA LYS A 258 -11.76 -6.54 -26.25
C LYS A 258 -11.20 -7.96 -26.13
N PRO A 259 -12.00 -9.01 -26.39
CA PRO A 259 -11.66 -10.39 -26.04
C PRO A 259 -10.44 -10.94 -26.77
N ASN A 260 -10.17 -10.46 -28.00
CA ASN A 260 -9.03 -10.87 -28.81
C ASN A 260 -7.78 -9.99 -28.61
N GLY A 261 -7.82 -9.04 -27.67
CA GLY A 261 -6.68 -8.20 -27.35
C GLY A 261 -5.65 -8.95 -26.50
N THR A 262 -4.37 -8.67 -26.72
CA THR A 262 -3.26 -9.20 -25.91
C THR A 262 -2.60 -8.07 -25.10
N GLY A 263 -1.83 -8.41 -24.07
CA GLY A 263 -1.04 -7.44 -23.28
C GLY A 263 -1.82 -6.66 -22.20
N GLY A 264 -3.13 -6.85 -22.09
CA GLY A 264 -3.95 -6.24 -21.02
C GLY A 264 -3.88 -7.00 -19.69
N GLY A 265 -4.65 -6.53 -18.71
CA GLY A 265 -4.69 -7.14 -17.38
C GLY A 265 -3.38 -7.07 -16.58
N GLN A 266 -2.48 -6.14 -16.91
CA GLN A 266 -1.28 -5.90 -16.10
C GLN A 266 -1.68 -5.57 -14.64
N PRO A 267 -1.00 -6.10 -13.62
CA PRO A 267 -1.34 -5.91 -12.21
C PRO A 267 -0.93 -4.53 -11.68
N LEU A 268 -1.42 -3.47 -12.33
CA LEU A 268 -1.14 -2.07 -11.96
C LEU A 268 -2.22 -1.54 -11.01
N LEU A 269 -1.80 -0.76 -10.02
CA LEU A 269 -2.69 0.09 -9.23
C LEU A 269 -2.62 1.51 -9.78
N ALA A 270 -3.74 2.03 -10.27
CA ALA A 270 -3.86 3.39 -10.77
C ALA A 270 -4.75 4.21 -9.83
N ILE A 271 -4.27 5.37 -9.39
CA ILE A 271 -5.03 6.29 -8.54
C ILE A 271 -5.16 7.63 -9.28
N TYR A 272 -6.39 8.09 -9.50
CA TYR A 272 -6.67 9.35 -10.20
C TYR A 272 -7.74 10.18 -9.49
N GLY A 273 -7.40 11.43 -9.19
CA GLY A 273 -8.31 12.40 -8.58
C GLY A 273 -8.55 13.57 -9.52
N GLU A 274 -9.78 13.75 -10.03
CA GLU A 274 -10.11 14.83 -10.97
C GLU A 274 -9.81 16.22 -10.36
N ALA A 275 -10.17 16.42 -9.10
CA ALA A 275 -9.95 17.66 -8.36
C ALA A 275 -8.69 17.64 -7.46
N GLY A 276 -7.98 16.50 -7.41
CA GLY A 276 -6.81 16.30 -6.55
C GLY A 276 -6.88 15.05 -5.66
N ILE A 277 -5.77 14.75 -4.99
CA ILE A 277 -5.59 13.62 -4.08
C ILE A 277 -4.97 14.13 -2.79
N ALA A 278 -5.54 13.75 -1.64
CA ALA A 278 -4.98 14.04 -0.32
C ALA A 278 -4.55 12.72 0.36
N ALA A 279 -3.26 12.61 0.69
CA ALA A 279 -2.71 11.53 1.48
C ALA A 279 -2.11 12.11 2.76
N ALA A 280 -2.56 11.62 3.93
CA ALA A 280 -2.12 12.14 5.23
C ALA A 280 -2.12 11.02 6.28
N THR A 281 -1.27 11.17 7.30
CA THR A 281 -1.16 10.26 8.44
C THR A 281 -0.67 11.03 9.66
N SER A 282 -1.07 10.61 10.87
CA SER A 282 -0.58 11.17 12.12
C SER A 282 0.80 10.62 12.54
N LYS A 283 1.32 9.65 11.78
CA LYS A 283 2.61 9.01 12.04
C LYS A 283 3.50 9.10 10.78
N SER A 284 3.91 7.97 10.24
CA SER A 284 4.86 7.87 9.13
C SER A 284 4.14 7.55 7.82
N MET A 285 4.60 8.17 6.73
CA MET A 285 4.24 7.83 5.35
C MET A 285 5.50 7.30 4.65
N LEU A 286 5.38 6.17 3.95
CA LEU A 286 6.46 5.56 3.18
C LEU A 286 6.06 5.49 1.71
N LEU A 287 6.92 6.02 0.84
CA LEU A 287 6.85 5.89 -0.61
C LEU A 287 8.17 5.25 -1.04
N SER A 288 8.12 4.05 -1.60
CA SER A 288 9.31 3.27 -1.94
C SER A 288 9.05 2.44 -3.20
N ALA A 289 10.06 2.35 -4.05
CA ALA A 289 10.11 1.45 -5.19
C ALA A 289 11.50 0.84 -5.26
N ALA A 290 11.60 -0.40 -5.75
CA ALA A 290 12.89 -1.08 -5.91
C ALA A 290 13.69 -0.57 -7.13
N ASP A 291 13.02 0.12 -8.05
CA ASP A 291 13.57 0.51 -9.35
C ASP A 291 13.49 2.03 -9.53
N HIS A 292 12.29 2.60 -9.75
CA HIS A 292 12.11 4.03 -10.03
C HIS A 292 11.02 4.70 -9.19
N VAL A 293 11.27 5.94 -8.75
CA VAL A 293 10.28 6.85 -8.17
C VAL A 293 10.35 8.20 -8.89
N ASP A 294 9.31 8.53 -9.67
CA ASP A 294 9.17 9.83 -10.33
C ASP A 294 8.25 10.76 -9.53
N THR A 295 8.64 12.02 -9.41
CA THR A 295 7.78 13.08 -8.87
C THR A 295 7.82 14.29 -9.80
N ALA A 296 6.78 14.46 -10.60
CA ALA A 296 6.66 15.53 -11.58
C ALA A 296 5.43 16.41 -11.28
N ALA A 297 5.62 17.72 -11.36
CA ALA A 297 4.57 18.73 -11.23
C ALA A 297 5.07 20.05 -11.81
N ASP A 298 4.15 20.94 -12.22
CA ASP A 298 4.49 22.33 -12.57
C ASP A 298 5.14 23.07 -11.39
N ARG A 299 4.76 22.71 -10.16
CA ARG A 299 5.34 23.23 -8.92
C ARG A 299 5.50 22.12 -7.89
N LEU A 300 6.75 21.72 -7.64
CA LEU A 300 7.10 20.76 -6.61
C LEU A 300 7.54 21.49 -5.33
N GLN A 301 6.94 21.15 -4.18
CA GLN A 301 7.29 21.72 -2.88
C GLN A 301 7.51 20.60 -1.87
N GLN A 302 8.65 20.64 -1.20
CA GLN A 302 9.00 19.73 -0.11
C GLN A 302 9.34 20.55 1.12
N VAL A 303 8.75 20.21 2.27
CA VAL A 303 8.91 20.97 3.50
C VAL A 303 9.11 20.00 4.65
N ALA A 304 10.14 20.26 5.46
CA ALA A 304 10.37 19.55 6.71
C ALA A 304 10.64 20.56 7.83
N ARG A 305 10.04 20.34 9.00
CA ARG A 305 10.25 21.23 10.16
C ARG A 305 11.62 21.04 10.82
N LYS A 306 12.10 19.79 10.87
CA LYS A 306 13.33 19.45 11.60
C LYS A 306 14.51 19.29 10.64
N GLN A 307 14.40 18.33 9.72
CA GLN A 307 15.49 17.95 8.82
C GLN A 307 14.91 17.57 7.46
N TRP A 308 15.60 17.98 6.41
CA TRP A 308 15.41 17.47 5.05
C TRP A 308 16.74 16.84 4.64
N VAL A 309 16.70 15.54 4.31
CA VAL A 309 17.89 14.73 4.05
C VAL A 309 17.69 14.03 2.71
N THR A 310 18.72 14.05 1.88
CA THR A 310 18.73 13.38 0.57
C THR A 310 20.06 12.68 0.40
N HIS A 311 20.01 11.41 -0.01
CA HIS A 311 21.17 10.57 -0.29
C HIS A 311 21.01 9.93 -1.66
N ALA A 312 22.11 9.81 -2.40
CA ALA A 312 22.16 9.08 -3.67
C ALA A 312 23.38 8.16 -3.65
N GLY A 313 23.23 6.92 -4.15
CA GLY A 313 24.30 5.92 -4.15
C GLY A 313 25.40 6.20 -5.18
N GLU A 314 25.03 6.79 -6.32
CA GLU A 314 25.97 7.08 -7.41
C GLU A 314 26.08 8.58 -7.68
N GLN A 315 24.95 9.28 -7.87
CA GLN A 315 24.96 10.67 -8.29
C GLN A 315 23.75 11.45 -7.76
N ALA A 316 24.00 12.67 -7.27
CA ALA A 316 22.97 13.68 -7.05
C ALA A 316 23.15 14.81 -8.08
N SER A 317 22.07 15.22 -8.73
CA SER A 317 22.08 16.31 -9.72
C SER A 317 20.97 17.32 -9.42
N VAL A 318 21.31 18.61 -9.44
CA VAL A 318 20.36 19.72 -9.31
C VAL A 318 20.52 20.60 -10.53
N PHE A 319 19.46 20.67 -11.33
CA PHE A 319 19.42 21.46 -12.56
C PHE A 319 18.24 22.42 -12.51
N SER A 320 18.46 23.65 -12.98
CA SER A 320 17.42 24.65 -13.18
C SER A 320 17.67 25.33 -14.51
N GLN A 321 16.68 25.27 -15.41
CA GLN A 321 16.74 25.96 -16.70
C GLN A 321 16.62 27.49 -16.53
N GLY A 322 15.90 27.93 -15.48
CA GLY A 322 15.52 29.32 -15.29
C GLY A 322 14.56 29.84 -16.36
N THR A 323 13.97 31.01 -16.11
CA THR A 323 13.24 31.78 -17.14
C THR A 323 13.93 33.12 -17.30
N ALA A 324 14.06 33.60 -18.54
CA ALA A 324 14.67 34.90 -18.81
C ALA A 324 14.00 36.00 -17.96
N GLY A 325 14.79 36.69 -17.12
CA GLY A 325 14.32 37.78 -16.26
C GLY A 325 13.96 37.39 -14.82
N GLN A 326 14.05 36.12 -14.41
CA GLN A 326 14.01 35.76 -12.99
C GLN A 326 15.38 35.86 -12.32
N ALA A 327 15.38 36.34 -11.06
CA ALA A 327 16.59 36.80 -10.38
C ALA A 327 17.52 35.66 -9.94
N ASN A 328 16.99 34.52 -9.46
CA ASN A 328 17.80 33.43 -8.92
C ASN A 328 17.25 32.06 -9.37
N ALA A 329 18.07 31.28 -10.09
CA ALA A 329 17.67 29.97 -10.61
C ALA A 329 17.90 28.82 -9.60
N ILE A 330 18.89 28.96 -8.70
CA ILE A 330 19.21 28.04 -7.61
C ILE A 330 19.63 28.88 -6.39
N GLU A 331 19.09 28.58 -5.21
CA GLU A 331 19.43 29.24 -3.95
C GLU A 331 19.75 28.20 -2.86
N LEU A 332 20.89 28.37 -2.18
CA LEU A 332 21.31 27.54 -1.04
C LEU A 332 21.60 28.47 0.14
N ILE A 333 20.65 28.59 1.06
CA ILE A 333 20.67 29.61 2.12
C ILE A 333 20.51 28.95 3.49
N ALA A 334 21.49 29.16 4.38
CA ALA A 334 21.36 28.86 5.80
C ALA A 334 21.20 30.16 6.59
N ALA A 335 20.06 30.33 7.26
CA ALA A 335 19.83 31.52 8.10
C ALA A 335 20.73 31.55 9.35
N ARG A 336 21.14 30.36 9.83
CA ARG A 336 22.04 30.15 10.96
C ARG A 336 22.82 28.87 10.72
N GLY A 337 24.03 28.80 11.28
CA GLY A 337 24.91 27.64 11.13
C GLY A 337 25.78 27.70 9.88
N THR A 338 26.60 26.66 9.71
CA THR A 338 27.58 26.56 8.63
C THR A 338 26.93 25.98 7.37
N VAL A 339 27.31 26.51 6.20
CA VAL A 339 27.10 25.83 4.91
C VAL A 339 28.41 25.14 4.54
N GLU A 340 28.37 23.82 4.39
CA GLU A 340 29.54 23.01 4.04
C GLU A 340 29.35 22.42 2.64
N VAL A 341 30.36 22.58 1.79
CA VAL A 341 30.43 21.99 0.45
C VAL A 341 31.83 21.40 0.29
N ALA A 342 31.90 20.09 0.12
CA ALA A 342 33.16 19.37 0.06
C ALA A 342 33.11 18.25 -0.99
N ALA A 343 34.25 18.03 -1.66
CA ALA A 343 34.54 16.83 -2.43
C ALA A 343 35.68 16.11 -1.70
N HIS A 344 35.41 14.93 -1.13
CA HIS A 344 36.40 14.19 -0.34
C HIS A 344 37.38 13.38 -1.21
N ASP A 345 36.92 12.96 -2.40
CA ASP A 345 37.71 12.25 -3.40
C ASP A 345 37.32 12.77 -4.79
N GLY A 346 37.86 13.94 -5.15
CA GLY A 346 37.58 14.62 -6.41
C GLY A 346 37.71 16.14 -6.32
N ASP A 347 37.48 16.80 -7.44
CA ASP A 347 37.60 18.25 -7.55
C ASP A 347 36.29 18.96 -7.19
N LEU A 348 36.40 20.06 -6.43
CA LEU A 348 35.32 21.02 -6.31
C LEU A 348 35.44 22.07 -7.44
N HIS A 349 34.60 21.96 -8.47
CA HIS A 349 34.57 22.91 -9.59
C HIS A 349 33.41 23.91 -9.44
N GLN A 350 33.73 25.21 -9.40
CA GLN A 350 32.75 26.30 -9.42
C GLN A 350 33.09 27.27 -10.56
N SER A 351 32.11 27.54 -11.42
CA SER A 351 32.28 28.45 -12.56
C SER A 351 31.04 29.30 -12.80
N ALA A 352 31.25 30.51 -13.34
CA ALA A 352 30.20 31.43 -13.73
C ALA A 352 30.62 32.20 -14.97
N MET A 353 29.70 32.40 -15.91
CA MET A 353 29.97 33.16 -17.15
C MET A 353 30.12 34.67 -16.90
N GLN A 354 29.51 35.19 -15.82
CA GLN A 354 29.62 36.59 -15.44
C GLN A 354 30.65 36.77 -14.34
N ALA A 355 30.26 36.61 -13.07
CA ALA A 355 31.15 36.84 -11.93
C ALA A 355 30.96 35.75 -10.89
N VAL A 356 32.06 35.35 -10.26
CA VAL A 356 32.07 34.63 -8.99
C VAL A 356 32.39 35.66 -7.89
N ARG A 357 31.50 35.80 -6.89
CA ARG A 357 31.69 36.69 -5.74
C ARG A 357 31.90 35.87 -4.48
N ILE A 358 33.00 36.13 -3.78
CA ILE A 358 33.32 35.54 -2.48
C ILE A 358 33.48 36.69 -1.49
N GLU A 359 32.53 36.78 -0.55
CA GLU A 359 32.42 37.89 0.38
C GLU A 359 32.26 37.35 1.80
N ALA A 360 32.96 37.94 2.76
CA ALA A 360 32.84 37.62 4.17
C ALA A 360 32.89 38.90 5.01
N GLY A 361 32.02 39.00 6.02
CA GLY A 361 32.00 40.14 6.95
C GLY A 361 33.18 40.17 7.93
N SER A 362 33.92 39.07 8.08
CA SER A 362 35.06 38.95 8.99
C SER A 362 36.34 38.52 8.28
N GLN A 363 36.35 37.34 7.66
CA GLN A 363 37.55 36.75 7.07
C GLN A 363 37.22 35.91 5.84
N VAL A 364 38.03 36.06 4.80
CA VAL A 364 38.17 35.07 3.72
C VAL A 364 39.48 34.31 3.94
N LEU A 365 39.40 32.99 4.07
CA LEU A 365 40.57 32.11 4.23
C LEU A 365 40.67 31.19 3.01
N LEU A 366 41.83 31.20 2.35
CA LEU A 366 42.17 30.28 1.27
C LEU A 366 43.37 29.45 1.73
N THR A 367 43.19 28.14 1.80
CA THR A 367 44.20 27.20 2.31
C THR A 367 44.44 26.12 1.26
N CYS A 368 45.72 25.81 1.05
CA CYS A 368 46.17 24.69 0.24
C CYS A 368 47.31 24.02 1.03
N ALA A 369 47.13 22.76 1.41
CA ALA A 369 48.13 22.05 2.21
C ALA A 369 49.31 21.55 1.39
N ASP A 370 49.05 21.15 0.15
CA ASP A 370 50.05 20.68 -0.79
C ASP A 370 49.70 21.16 -2.20
N GLY A 371 50.72 21.43 -3.02
CA GLY A 371 50.58 22.02 -4.34
C GLY A 371 50.41 23.54 -4.36
N PRO A 372 50.16 24.12 -5.55
CA PRO A 372 50.16 25.57 -5.74
C PRO A 372 48.79 26.22 -5.52
N VAL A 373 48.79 27.42 -4.91
CA VAL A 373 47.67 28.36 -5.01
C VAL A 373 47.92 29.29 -6.21
N LYS A 374 47.01 29.32 -7.20
CA LYS A 374 47.15 30.14 -8.42
C LYS A 374 45.97 31.08 -8.61
N ILE A 375 46.25 32.35 -8.89
CA ILE A 375 45.27 33.34 -9.35
C ILE A 375 45.76 33.88 -10.69
N ILE A 376 44.98 33.65 -11.75
CA ILE A 376 45.34 34.02 -13.12
C ILE A 376 44.37 35.09 -13.61
N GLY A 377 44.91 36.23 -14.01
CA GLY A 377 44.15 37.34 -14.59
C GLY A 377 44.16 37.31 -16.13
N GLY A 378 43.16 37.93 -16.73
CA GLY A 378 43.11 38.12 -18.19
C GLY A 378 44.38 38.79 -18.73
N GLY A 379 44.86 38.36 -19.90
CA GLY A 379 46.08 38.88 -20.51
C GLY A 379 47.40 38.31 -19.94
N GLY A 380 47.34 37.24 -19.14
CA GLY A 380 48.51 36.45 -18.74
C GLY A 380 49.21 36.88 -17.44
N CYS A 381 48.52 37.64 -16.58
CA CYS A 381 49.04 37.93 -15.23
C CYS A 381 48.85 36.71 -14.30
N LEU A 382 49.83 36.42 -13.44
CA LEU A 382 49.80 35.32 -12.47
C LEU A 382 50.24 35.80 -11.09
N PHE A 383 49.52 35.35 -10.08
CA PHE A 383 49.98 35.23 -8.70
C PHE A 383 49.99 33.75 -8.33
N GLN A 384 51.14 33.21 -7.92
CA GLN A 384 51.28 31.82 -7.52
C GLN A 384 52.04 31.71 -6.18
N MET A 385 51.61 30.80 -5.32
CA MET A 385 52.32 30.39 -4.10
C MET A 385 52.61 28.90 -4.16
N GLU A 386 53.88 28.49 -4.14
CA GLU A 386 54.29 27.08 -4.26
C GLU A 386 55.69 26.84 -3.69
N GLY A 387 55.88 25.75 -2.94
CA GLY A 387 57.22 25.31 -2.50
C GLY A 387 58.02 26.34 -1.68
N GLY A 388 57.32 27.21 -0.93
CA GLY A 388 57.93 28.31 -0.17
C GLY A 388 58.21 29.58 -1.00
N ASN A 389 57.84 29.60 -2.29
CA ASN A 389 58.02 30.74 -3.18
C ASN A 389 56.70 31.47 -3.45
N ILE A 390 56.82 32.76 -3.83
CA ILE A 390 55.73 33.57 -4.37
C ILE A 390 56.15 34.07 -5.74
N ASP A 391 55.46 33.62 -6.80
CA ASP A 391 55.72 34.03 -8.18
C ASP A 391 54.69 35.05 -8.64
N LEU A 392 55.19 36.19 -9.12
CA LEU A 392 54.39 37.27 -9.70
C LEU A 392 54.80 37.48 -11.17
N HIS A 393 53.97 37.01 -12.11
CA HIS A 393 54.20 37.28 -13.53
C HIS A 393 53.28 38.40 -14.01
N CYS A 394 53.88 39.39 -14.68
CA CYS A 394 53.14 40.49 -15.29
C CYS A 394 53.82 40.84 -16.63
N PRO A 395 53.26 40.44 -17.79
CA PRO A 395 53.81 40.80 -19.10
C PRO A 395 53.82 42.31 -19.37
N GLY A 396 52.94 43.04 -18.67
CA GLY A 396 52.88 44.50 -18.72
C GLY A 396 53.67 45.15 -17.59
N ARG A 397 53.09 46.20 -17.01
CA ARG A 397 53.72 46.98 -15.94
C ARG A 397 53.28 46.47 -14.56
N PHE A 398 54.23 46.03 -13.74
CA PHE A 398 54.01 45.81 -12.31
C PHE A 398 54.07 47.14 -11.54
N THR A 399 52.93 47.60 -10.98
CA THR A 399 52.83 48.88 -10.26
C THR A 399 52.58 48.63 -8.78
N VAL A 400 53.48 49.13 -7.91
CA VAL A 400 53.34 49.03 -6.45
C VAL A 400 53.25 50.43 -5.84
N LYS A 401 52.10 50.77 -5.26
CA LYS A 401 51.84 52.05 -4.57
C LYS A 401 51.88 51.84 -3.05
N ALA A 402 52.90 52.37 -2.38
CA ALA A 402 53.06 52.26 -0.93
C ALA A 402 53.87 53.44 -0.36
N THR A 403 53.58 53.84 0.88
CA THR A 403 54.35 54.88 1.61
C THR A 403 55.75 54.40 2.00
N GLN A 404 55.92 53.11 2.30
CA GLN A 404 57.19 52.47 2.67
C GLN A 404 57.24 51.07 2.07
N LYS A 405 58.43 50.58 1.73
CA LYS A 405 58.68 49.20 1.28
C LYS A 405 59.79 48.61 2.14
N SER A 406 59.50 47.57 2.89
CA SER A 406 60.45 46.81 3.72
C SER A 406 60.49 45.37 3.22
N TYR A 407 61.67 44.79 3.12
CA TYR A 407 61.88 43.39 2.76
C TYR A 407 62.65 42.71 3.89
N GLU A 408 61.96 41.87 4.66
CA GLU A 408 62.51 41.16 5.83
C GLU A 408 62.90 39.72 5.48
N GLY A 409 63.54 39.01 6.42
CA GLY A 409 63.89 37.60 6.25
C GLY A 409 62.66 36.69 6.12
N GLY A 410 62.82 35.53 5.49
CA GLY A 410 61.73 34.58 5.30
C GLY A 410 61.13 34.08 6.61
N ALA A 411 59.81 33.89 6.61
CA ALA A 411 59.05 33.26 7.68
C ALA A 411 58.17 32.14 7.09
N HIS A 412 57.66 31.24 7.92
CA HIS A 412 56.81 30.12 7.48
C HIS A 412 55.53 30.03 8.32
N ALA A 413 54.48 29.50 7.71
CA ALA A 413 53.24 29.09 8.36
C ALA A 413 52.81 27.74 7.74
N SER A 414 52.36 26.78 8.55
CA SER A 414 51.92 25.46 8.08
C SER A 414 50.46 25.22 8.46
N VAL A 415 49.73 24.54 7.58
CA VAL A 415 48.36 24.10 7.83
C VAL A 415 48.25 22.62 7.45
N ALA A 416 47.75 21.80 8.37
CA ALA A 416 47.43 20.40 8.12
C ALA A 416 45.96 20.29 7.70
N MET A 417 45.69 19.54 6.62
CA MET A 417 44.32 19.16 6.26
C MET A 417 43.88 17.94 7.06
N ASN A 418 42.59 17.85 7.36
CA ASN A 418 42.02 16.67 8.02
C ASN A 418 42.15 15.45 7.12
N THR A 419 42.57 14.31 7.69
CA THR A 419 42.47 13.00 7.08
C THR A 419 41.09 12.42 7.38
N TRP A 420 40.35 12.05 6.34
CA TRP A 420 39.03 11.45 6.47
C TRP A 420 39.12 9.94 6.34
N SER A 421 38.39 9.23 7.21
CA SER A 421 38.24 7.78 7.07
C SER A 421 37.39 7.47 5.83
N SER A 422 38.00 6.92 4.78
CA SER A 422 37.26 6.20 3.77
C SER A 422 36.69 4.94 4.42
N SER A 423 35.38 4.75 4.43
CA SER A 423 34.78 3.46 4.78
C SER A 423 34.56 2.68 3.48
N PRO A 424 35.47 1.78 3.08
CA PRO A 424 35.12 0.85 2.03
C PRO A 424 33.98 -0.06 2.51
N PHE A 425 33.13 -0.55 1.60
CA PHE A 425 32.15 -1.61 1.89
C PHE A 425 32.87 -2.96 2.07
N ASN A 426 33.80 -3.02 3.02
CA ASN A 426 34.57 -4.20 3.35
C ASN A 426 34.24 -4.62 4.78
N ASP A 427 33.63 -5.79 4.93
CA ASP A 427 33.30 -6.34 6.25
C ASP A 427 34.26 -7.47 6.65
N HIS A 428 34.56 -7.53 7.94
CA HIS A 428 35.13 -8.70 8.60
C HIS A 428 34.01 -9.48 9.29
N PHE A 429 33.93 -10.78 9.04
CA PHE A 429 33.02 -11.66 9.78
C PHE A 429 33.82 -12.42 10.85
N GLN A 430 33.40 -12.32 12.10
CA GLN A 430 33.89 -13.15 13.18
C GLN A 430 32.98 -14.36 13.32
N VAL A 431 33.53 -15.55 13.15
CA VAL A 431 32.77 -16.80 13.22
C VAL A 431 32.81 -17.30 14.65
N HIS A 432 31.63 -17.57 15.22
CA HIS A 432 31.48 -18.17 16.53
C HIS A 432 30.93 -19.60 16.40
N HIS A 433 31.28 -20.44 17.35
CA HIS A 433 30.60 -21.72 17.59
C HIS A 433 29.24 -21.47 18.26
N ASP A 434 28.38 -22.50 18.29
CA ASP A 434 27.03 -22.41 18.89
C ASP A 434 27.07 -22.05 20.39
N ASP A 435 28.21 -22.26 21.06
CA ASP A 435 28.47 -21.90 22.46
C ASP A 435 28.91 -20.42 22.64
N GLY A 436 29.04 -19.66 21.54
CA GLY A 436 29.45 -18.27 21.53
C GLY A 436 30.97 -18.05 21.50
N GLU A 437 31.79 -19.10 21.60
CA GLU A 437 33.23 -18.97 21.49
C GLU A 437 33.66 -18.73 20.05
N ALA A 438 34.66 -17.87 19.85
CA ALA A 438 35.21 -17.64 18.53
C ALA A 438 35.77 -18.96 17.96
N ALA A 439 35.40 -19.29 16.72
CA ALA A 439 35.88 -20.47 16.01
C ALA A 439 37.31 -20.22 15.52
N ARG A 440 38.28 -20.23 16.43
CA ARG A 440 39.70 -19.87 16.18
C ARG A 440 40.41 -20.96 15.37
N ASN A 441 41.19 -20.55 14.37
CA ASN A 441 41.99 -21.46 13.52
C ASN A 441 41.17 -22.63 12.96
N TRP A 442 39.93 -22.37 12.55
CA TRP A 442 38.96 -23.36 12.11
C TRP A 442 38.72 -23.26 10.60
N PRO A 443 38.73 -24.38 9.85
CA PRO A 443 38.45 -24.35 8.43
C PRO A 443 36.99 -23.95 8.16
N TYR A 444 36.76 -23.06 7.20
CA TYR A 444 35.43 -22.61 6.80
C TYR A 444 35.26 -22.58 5.27
N GLU A 445 34.01 -22.58 4.82
CA GLU A 445 33.60 -22.31 3.44
C GLU A 445 32.64 -21.11 3.45
N LEU A 446 33.01 -20.06 2.72
CA LEU A 446 32.16 -18.90 2.46
C LEU A 446 31.44 -19.10 1.13
N THR A 447 30.13 -18.85 1.10
CA THR A 447 29.33 -18.82 -0.13
C THR A 447 28.74 -17.42 -0.32
N ARG A 448 28.97 -16.81 -1.48
CA ARG A 448 28.43 -15.50 -1.88
C ARG A 448 27.07 -15.64 -2.58
N ALA A 449 26.40 -14.51 -2.80
CA ALA A 449 25.07 -14.47 -3.42
C ALA A 449 25.04 -15.01 -4.87
N ASP A 450 26.16 -14.91 -5.59
CA ASP A 450 26.36 -15.46 -6.94
C ASP A 450 26.68 -16.98 -6.94
N GLY A 451 26.78 -17.60 -5.75
CA GLY A 451 27.14 -19.00 -5.57
C GLY A 451 28.65 -19.27 -5.56
N ALA A 452 29.50 -18.25 -5.67
CA ALA A 452 30.95 -18.40 -5.55
C ALA A 452 31.33 -18.90 -4.16
N LYS A 453 32.23 -19.88 -4.11
CA LYS A 453 32.68 -20.53 -2.89
C LYS A 453 34.16 -20.32 -2.66
N THR A 454 34.52 -19.89 -1.46
CA THR A 454 35.91 -19.71 -1.04
C THR A 454 36.16 -20.44 0.26
N ARG A 455 37.25 -21.20 0.34
CA ARG A 455 37.67 -21.89 1.57
C ARG A 455 38.81 -21.15 2.22
N GLY A 456 38.77 -21.09 3.55
CA GLY A 456 39.82 -20.47 4.35
C GLY A 456 39.92 -21.11 5.73
N VAL A 457 40.83 -20.57 6.52
CA VAL A 457 40.95 -20.87 7.95
C VAL A 457 40.77 -19.55 8.69
N THR A 458 39.91 -19.52 9.70
CA THR A 458 39.72 -18.33 10.54
C THR A 458 41.01 -17.98 11.28
N GLY A 459 41.21 -16.70 11.61
CA GLY A 459 42.33 -16.23 12.41
C GLY A 459 42.27 -16.68 13.88
N GLY A 460 43.27 -16.25 14.66
CA GLY A 460 43.37 -16.54 16.10
C GLY A 460 42.26 -15.91 16.96
N ASP A 461 41.46 -15.04 16.37
CA ASP A 461 40.29 -14.35 16.90
C ASP A 461 38.97 -14.84 16.28
N GLY A 462 39.01 -15.82 15.37
CA GLY A 462 37.82 -16.30 14.65
C GLY A 462 37.42 -15.46 13.44
N ILE A 463 38.21 -14.44 13.06
CA ILE A 463 37.92 -13.56 11.92
C ILE A 463 38.30 -14.26 10.60
N ILE A 464 37.43 -14.19 9.60
CA ILE A 464 37.73 -14.66 8.23
C ILE A 464 38.46 -13.58 7.40
N GLN A 465 39.02 -13.96 6.26
CA GLN A 465 39.64 -12.99 5.34
C GLN A 465 38.68 -11.85 4.97
N LEU A 466 39.22 -10.63 4.79
CA LEU A 466 38.47 -9.43 4.43
C LEU A 466 37.56 -9.69 3.22
N GLN A 467 36.26 -9.43 3.36
CA GLN A 467 35.33 -9.55 2.24
C GLN A 467 35.16 -8.20 1.58
N GLN A 468 35.60 -8.10 0.33
CA GLN A 468 35.42 -6.91 -0.50
C GLN A 468 34.16 -7.08 -1.35
N GLY A 469 33.29 -6.07 -1.35
CA GLY A 469 32.06 -6.02 -2.15
C GLY A 469 31.79 -4.61 -2.67
N GLN A 470 31.15 -4.49 -3.83
CA GLN A 470 30.72 -3.20 -4.40
C GLN A 470 29.28 -2.82 -4.00
N THR A 471 28.53 -3.75 -3.40
CA THR A 471 27.14 -3.59 -2.94
C THR A 471 26.90 -4.40 -1.66
N LEU A 472 25.78 -4.16 -0.98
CA LEU A 472 25.37 -4.94 0.21
C LEU A 472 24.95 -6.36 -0.23
N GLU A 473 25.70 -7.39 0.16
CA GLU A 473 25.40 -8.79 -0.18
C GLU A 473 25.25 -9.69 1.06
N ASN A 474 24.40 -10.71 0.96
CA ASN A 474 24.30 -11.75 1.98
C ASN A 474 25.34 -12.83 1.71
N VAL A 475 26.17 -13.13 2.70
CA VAL A 475 27.15 -14.22 2.65
C VAL A 475 26.80 -15.31 3.68
N ALA A 476 27.04 -16.56 3.31
CA ALA A 476 26.87 -17.71 4.21
C ALA A 476 28.24 -18.29 4.58
N VAL A 477 28.54 -18.37 5.87
CA VAL A 477 29.76 -19.01 6.38
C VAL A 477 29.41 -20.36 6.98
N ARG A 478 30.07 -21.42 6.50
CA ARG A 478 29.93 -22.77 7.05
C ARG A 478 31.25 -23.24 7.63
N LEU A 479 31.26 -23.61 8.91
CA LEU A 479 32.39 -24.30 9.52
C LEU A 479 32.52 -25.71 8.93
N LEU A 480 33.73 -26.06 8.51
CA LEU A 480 34.07 -27.38 8.01
C LEU A 480 34.56 -28.27 9.16
N PRO A 481 34.40 -29.61 9.08
CA PRO A 481 35.03 -30.50 10.03
C PRO A 481 36.55 -30.30 10.01
N ARG A 482 37.19 -30.29 11.18
CA ARG A 482 38.66 -30.34 11.23
C ARG A 482 39.11 -31.65 10.57
N PRO A 483 40.12 -31.62 9.68
CA PRO A 483 40.71 -32.86 9.21
C PRO A 483 41.20 -33.65 10.42
N VAL A 484 40.69 -34.87 10.56
CA VAL A 484 41.20 -35.84 11.52
C VAL A 484 42.58 -36.23 10.99
N ASN A 485 43.63 -35.96 11.77
CA ASN A 485 44.99 -36.38 11.43
C ASN A 485 45.08 -37.90 11.23
#